data_AF-A0A3D2HS31-F1
#
_entry.id   AF-A0A3D2HS31-F1
#
_cell.length_a   1.000
_cell.length_b   1.000
_cell.length_c   1.000
_cell.angle_alpha   90.00
_cell.angle_beta   90.00
_cell.angle_gamma   90.00
#
_symmetry.space_group_name_H-M   'P 1'
#
loop_
_entity.id
_entity.type
_entity.pdbx_description
1 polymer ?
#
loop_
_entity_poly.entity_id
_entity_poly.type
_entity_poly.pdbx_seq_one_letter_code
_entity_poly.pdbx_strand_id
1 'polypeptide(L)'
;MKKSKLVLVIVLALVLCITCISSPTFSWYTRPKEQSGNSLSWSGNYDISNGDGVTMQTFASTDGGKTYTEEVTDFSESRGLSAGGCKYYRTEISNSSSYAQSVSLYLSKLTLPESSQGNFYLGVNDPLKTYKTYGSSVVSGGEKVASRINEQNVYLGLHSGEMTELPPTIDFIHAWNDSGVISDCGWSDAVSTGNTGEWSLGSSYWSDAKQTFNIYAMKIDYRCTNFQFVKKSNIYYNDPKPTISSNNTIVYFKYGENYIAQAKQSDTAAGISTFYSSARVAVGDTINLAATGKGTITYTSSDTSVATVNPSTGVVTALKAGPTIITATSTGAYGDTITSTCNVTVEAKESYEKADVPIVTNFKISAASEDAPEKQYVYWYIKNDSSTSNLTYSIDKIFLSL
;
A
#
# COMPACT_ATOMS: atom_id res chain seq x y z
N MET A 1 -51.47 18.09 -18.53
CA MET A 1 -51.78 17.00 -17.55
C MET A 1 -53.12 17.31 -16.89
N LYS A 2 -54.08 16.37 -16.88
CA LYS A 2 -55.44 16.59 -16.31
C LYS A 2 -55.32 17.08 -14.86
N LYS A 3 -56.10 18.10 -14.48
CA LYS A 3 -56.04 18.80 -13.18
C LYS A 3 -56.01 17.85 -11.96
N SER A 4 -56.54 16.63 -12.06
CA SER A 4 -56.49 15.64 -10.97
C SER A 4 -55.08 15.10 -10.68
N LYS A 5 -54.16 15.07 -11.66
CA LYS A 5 -52.78 14.62 -11.46
C LYS A 5 -51.94 15.66 -10.70
N LEU A 6 -52.24 16.95 -10.84
CA LEU A 6 -51.56 18.01 -10.10
C LEU A 6 -51.93 17.98 -8.61
N VAL A 7 -53.22 17.77 -8.32
CA VAL A 7 -53.72 17.65 -6.94
C VAL A 7 -53.14 16.43 -6.25
N LEU A 8 -53.06 15.28 -6.95
CA LEU A 8 -52.47 14.06 -6.39
C LEU A 8 -51.00 14.26 -6.01
N VAL A 9 -50.21 14.97 -6.84
CA VAL A 9 -48.79 15.26 -6.56
C VAL A 9 -48.63 16.19 -5.35
N ILE A 10 -49.50 17.20 -5.22
CA ILE A 10 -49.49 18.12 -4.07
C ILE A 10 -49.87 17.39 -2.79
N VAL A 11 -50.86 16.49 -2.83
CA VAL A 11 -51.27 15.69 -1.67
C VAL A 11 -50.18 14.68 -1.28
N LEU A 12 -49.54 14.02 -2.24
CA LEU A 12 -48.39 13.14 -1.97
C LEU A 12 -47.19 13.89 -1.37
N ALA A 13 -46.92 15.11 -1.85
CA ALA A 13 -45.87 15.96 -1.28
C ALA A 13 -46.19 16.41 0.16
N LEU A 14 -47.46 16.75 0.44
CA LEU A 14 -47.92 17.09 1.78
C LEU A 14 -47.87 15.89 2.73
N VAL A 15 -48.28 14.71 2.28
CA VAL A 15 -48.18 13.47 3.07
C VAL A 15 -46.72 13.13 3.35
N LEU A 16 -45.82 13.28 2.37
CA LEU A 16 -44.38 13.12 2.57
C LEU A 16 -43.88 14.10 3.65
N CYS A 17 -44.19 15.39 3.53
CA CYS A 17 -43.82 16.41 4.52
C CYS A 17 -44.36 16.12 5.92
N ILE A 18 -45.59 15.60 6.05
CA ILE A 18 -46.20 15.29 7.35
C ILE A 18 -45.59 14.01 7.95
N THR A 19 -45.25 13.00 7.13
CA THR A 19 -44.57 11.77 7.59
C THR A 19 -43.10 11.97 7.95
N CYS A 20 -42.47 13.06 7.49
CA CYS A 20 -41.12 13.44 7.92
C CYS A 20 -41.07 14.09 9.33
N ILE A 21 -42.22 14.47 9.91
CA ILE A 21 -42.27 15.23 11.17
C ILE A 21 -42.58 14.33 12.38
N SER A 22 -42.92 13.05 12.19
CA SER A 22 -43.35 12.14 13.27
C SER A 22 -42.39 10.98 13.60
N SER A 23 -41.09 11.10 13.31
CA SER A 23 -40.05 10.22 13.85
C SER A 23 -38.96 11.05 14.54
N PRO A 24 -38.82 10.98 15.88
CA PRO A 24 -37.74 11.67 16.58
C PRO A 24 -36.48 10.82 16.53
N THR A 25 -35.89 10.60 15.35
CA THR A 25 -34.53 10.00 15.24
C THR A 25 -33.79 10.48 13.98
N PHE A 26 -33.82 11.78 13.72
CA PHE A 26 -32.74 12.42 12.95
C PHE A 26 -32.38 13.73 13.65
N SER A 27 -31.61 13.60 14.73
CA SER A 27 -30.95 14.74 15.34
C SER A 27 -30.00 15.32 14.31
N TRP A 28 -30.33 16.52 13.85
CA TRP A 28 -29.50 17.41 13.05
C TRP A 28 -28.37 18.03 13.88
N TYR A 29 -28.19 17.62 15.14
CA TYR A 29 -26.96 17.88 15.90
C TYR A 29 -25.78 17.30 15.13
N THR A 30 -25.09 18.21 14.44
CA THR A 30 -23.65 18.25 14.19
C THR A 30 -22.98 16.89 14.23
N ARG A 31 -23.22 16.04 13.22
CA ARG A 31 -22.16 15.08 12.88
C ARG A 31 -20.91 15.91 12.60
N PRO A 32 -19.80 15.65 13.29
CA PRO A 32 -18.48 16.14 12.93
C PRO A 32 -18.27 16.05 11.42
N LYS A 33 -18.30 17.17 10.71
CA LYS A 33 -17.91 17.20 9.30
C LYS A 33 -16.45 17.60 9.29
N GLU A 34 -15.58 16.72 8.81
CA GLU A 34 -14.19 17.03 8.49
C GLU A 34 -14.19 18.19 7.47
N GLN A 35 -13.82 19.39 7.89
CA GLN A 35 -13.70 20.57 7.03
C GLN A 35 -12.39 21.32 7.34
N SER A 36 -12.00 22.22 6.44
CA SER A 36 -10.62 22.53 6.03
C SER A 36 -9.70 23.23 7.05
N GLY A 37 -8.45 22.77 7.15
CA GLY A 37 -7.32 23.56 7.68
C GLY A 37 -6.38 22.76 8.59
N ASN A 38 -5.11 23.20 8.70
CA ASN A 38 -4.13 22.72 9.69
C ASN A 38 -3.90 23.80 10.75
N SER A 39 -4.97 24.25 11.39
CA SER A 39 -4.94 25.32 12.39
C SER A 39 -5.92 25.00 13.51
N LEU A 40 -5.49 25.13 14.76
CA LEU A 40 -6.35 24.97 15.95
C LEU A 40 -6.58 26.30 16.66
N SER A 41 -6.40 27.41 15.94
CA SER A 41 -6.50 28.76 16.47
C SER A 41 -7.75 29.50 15.99
N TRP A 42 -8.44 30.15 16.91
CA TRP A 42 -9.48 31.11 16.58
C TRP A 42 -8.89 32.46 16.14
N SER A 43 -9.54 33.14 15.19
CA SER A 43 -9.12 34.47 14.69
C SER A 43 -10.22 35.49 14.95
N GLY A 44 -10.05 36.31 15.99
CA GLY A 44 -10.98 37.38 16.36
C GLY A 44 -10.45 38.21 17.53
N ASN A 45 -11.28 39.11 18.06
CA ASN A 45 -10.90 40.00 19.15
C ASN A 45 -10.78 39.24 20.48
N TYR A 46 -9.74 39.57 21.26
CA TYR A 46 -9.42 38.90 22.51
C TYR A 46 -9.91 39.73 23.71
N ASP A 47 -10.53 39.04 24.67
CA ASP A 47 -10.88 39.59 25.97
C ASP A 47 -9.75 39.33 26.98
N ILE A 48 -9.61 40.21 27.98
CA ILE A 48 -8.66 40.01 29.08
C ILE A 48 -9.16 38.88 29.97
N SER A 49 -8.30 37.90 30.23
CA SER A 49 -8.60 36.76 31.08
C SER A 49 -7.79 36.79 32.36
N ASN A 50 -8.43 36.48 33.48
CA ASN A 50 -7.74 36.22 34.75
C ASN A 50 -8.14 34.84 35.34
N GLY A 51 -9.07 34.12 34.69
CA GLY A 51 -9.51 32.79 35.08
C GLY A 51 -10.52 32.75 36.20
N ASP A 52 -10.85 33.89 36.78
CA ASP A 52 -11.76 33.93 37.91
C ASP A 52 -13.15 33.45 37.47
N GLY A 53 -13.72 32.50 38.21
CA GLY A 53 -15.02 31.90 37.88
C GLY A 53 -15.05 30.99 36.64
N VAL A 54 -13.90 30.66 36.03
CA VAL A 54 -13.85 29.75 34.87
C VAL A 54 -13.65 28.31 35.32
N THR A 55 -14.52 27.41 34.86
CA THR A 55 -14.42 25.96 35.11
C THR A 55 -14.65 25.17 33.83
N MET A 56 -14.24 23.89 33.81
CA MET A 56 -14.53 23.00 32.68
C MET A 56 -14.89 21.58 33.13
N GLN A 57 -15.69 20.91 32.32
CA GLN A 57 -15.99 19.48 32.42
C GLN A 57 -16.02 18.88 31.02
N THR A 58 -15.51 17.66 30.84
CA THR A 58 -15.47 17.00 29.53
C THR A 58 -16.26 15.71 29.55
N PHE A 59 -17.06 15.52 28.50
CA PHE A 59 -17.93 14.37 28.32
C PHE A 59 -17.52 13.60 27.07
N ALA A 60 -17.49 12.28 27.15
CA ALA A 60 -17.27 11.39 26.01
C ALA A 60 -18.61 11.00 25.36
N SER A 61 -18.55 10.67 24.07
CA SER A 61 -19.68 10.10 23.33
C SER A 61 -19.47 8.62 23.04
N THR A 62 -20.52 7.84 23.27
CA THR A 62 -20.57 6.39 22.99
C THR A 62 -21.33 6.05 21.71
N ASP A 63 -21.97 7.04 21.05
CA ASP A 63 -22.86 6.85 19.90
C ASP A 63 -22.40 7.57 18.62
N GLY A 64 -21.09 7.85 18.56
CA GLY A 64 -20.45 8.47 17.40
C GLY A 64 -20.63 9.99 17.34
N GLY A 65 -20.67 10.65 18.50
CA GLY A 65 -20.75 12.10 18.62
C GLY A 65 -22.18 12.66 18.59
N LYS A 66 -23.21 11.84 18.83
CA LYS A 66 -24.61 12.33 18.87
C LYS A 66 -25.03 12.75 20.28
N THR A 67 -24.57 12.04 21.30
CA THR A 67 -24.82 12.36 22.71
C THR A 67 -23.54 12.33 23.55
N TYR A 68 -23.55 13.08 24.66
CA TYR A 68 -22.43 13.33 25.55
C TYR A 68 -22.90 13.32 27.00
N THR A 69 -23.01 12.12 27.58
CA THR A 69 -23.62 11.89 28.91
C THR A 69 -22.64 11.39 29.95
N GLU A 70 -21.48 10.88 29.55
CA GLU A 70 -20.48 10.30 30.45
C GLU A 70 -19.32 11.28 30.63
N GLU A 71 -19.12 11.78 31.85
CA GLU A 71 -17.94 12.55 32.19
C GLU A 71 -16.69 11.68 32.07
N VAL A 72 -15.61 12.24 31.51
CA VAL A 72 -14.37 11.53 31.24
C VAL A 72 -13.18 12.31 31.78
N THR A 73 -12.26 11.59 32.41
CA THR A 73 -11.01 12.14 32.96
C THR A 73 -9.76 11.43 32.42
N ASP A 74 -9.91 10.21 31.88
CA ASP A 74 -8.85 9.51 31.14
C ASP A 74 -9.10 9.63 29.64
N PHE A 75 -8.17 10.27 28.95
CA PHE A 75 -8.23 10.48 27.51
C PHE A 75 -7.29 9.53 26.75
N SER A 76 -6.53 8.69 27.46
CA SER A 76 -5.54 7.79 26.89
C SER A 76 -6.20 6.57 26.24
N GLU A 77 -5.49 5.94 25.29
CA GLU A 77 -5.90 4.69 24.69
C GLU A 77 -4.70 3.74 24.60
N SER A 78 -4.52 2.95 25.67
CA SER A 78 -3.43 1.98 25.79
C SER A 78 -3.72 0.66 25.06
N ARG A 79 -5.00 0.34 24.83
CA ARG A 79 -5.43 -0.90 24.15
C ARG A 79 -5.48 -0.78 22.63
N GLY A 80 -5.29 0.44 22.11
CA GLY A 80 -5.26 0.75 20.69
C GLY A 80 -6.62 1.14 20.14
N LEU A 81 -6.70 2.35 19.60
CA LEU A 81 -7.81 2.80 18.76
C LEU A 81 -7.64 2.16 17.38
N SER A 82 -8.60 1.34 16.95
CA SER A 82 -8.54 0.63 15.67
C SER A 82 -8.40 1.56 14.47
N ALA A 83 -7.92 1.04 13.34
CA ALA A 83 -7.89 1.77 12.07
C ALA A 83 -9.24 2.42 11.74
N GLY A 84 -9.24 3.69 11.35
CA GLY A 84 -10.45 4.50 11.13
C GLY A 84 -11.28 4.82 12.38
N GLY A 85 -10.88 4.35 13.56
CA GLY A 85 -11.56 4.57 14.83
C GLY A 85 -11.51 6.04 15.26
N CYS A 86 -12.56 6.49 15.95
CA CYS A 86 -12.68 7.86 16.41
C CYS A 86 -13.31 7.93 17.81
N LYS A 87 -12.75 8.76 18.68
CA LYS A 87 -13.28 9.10 20.01
C LYS A 87 -13.75 10.55 19.97
N TYR A 88 -14.99 10.80 20.38
CA TYR A 88 -15.61 12.12 20.34
C TYR A 88 -15.82 12.65 21.75
N TYR A 89 -15.56 13.94 21.92
CA TYR A 89 -15.62 14.63 23.19
C TYR A 89 -16.36 15.96 23.06
N ARG A 90 -17.01 16.37 24.16
CA ARG A 90 -17.57 17.71 24.35
C ARG A 90 -17.04 18.25 25.66
N THR A 91 -16.27 19.34 25.60
CA THR A 91 -15.86 20.08 26.78
C THR A 91 -16.83 21.23 26.99
N GLU A 92 -17.51 21.23 28.12
CA GLU A 92 -18.29 22.35 28.63
C GLU A 92 -17.36 23.28 29.42
N ILE A 93 -17.32 24.54 29.06
CA ILE A 93 -16.59 25.60 29.76
C ILE A 93 -17.64 26.53 30.34
N SER A 94 -17.58 26.79 31.64
CA SER A 94 -18.49 27.69 32.33
C SER A 94 -17.74 28.93 32.83
N ASN A 95 -18.35 30.11 32.70
CA ASN A 95 -17.86 31.37 33.27
C ASN A 95 -18.91 31.96 34.21
N SER A 96 -18.57 32.07 35.50
CA SER A 96 -19.41 32.71 36.51
C SER A 96 -19.03 34.17 36.80
N SER A 97 -18.06 34.74 36.08
CA SER A 97 -17.64 36.13 36.28
C SER A 97 -18.51 37.12 35.53
N SER A 98 -18.43 38.40 35.91
CA SER A 98 -19.22 39.49 35.32
C SER A 98 -18.64 40.07 34.01
N TYR A 99 -17.57 39.48 33.47
CA TYR A 99 -16.94 39.91 32.21
C TYR A 99 -16.62 38.71 31.32
N ALA A 100 -16.53 38.97 30.02
CA ALA A 100 -16.10 37.96 29.06
C ALA A 100 -14.61 37.63 29.23
N GLN A 101 -14.22 36.39 28.96
CA GLN A 101 -12.85 35.91 29.06
C GLN A 101 -12.46 35.11 27.81
N SER A 102 -11.19 35.14 27.42
CA SER A 102 -10.63 34.30 26.35
C SER A 102 -9.87 33.13 26.93
N VAL A 103 -10.24 31.91 26.58
CA VAL A 103 -9.64 30.68 27.13
C VAL A 103 -9.09 29.80 26.01
N SER A 104 -8.07 29.01 26.31
CA SER A 104 -7.50 28.04 25.38
C SER A 104 -7.51 26.67 26.02
N LEU A 105 -8.01 25.67 25.31
CA LEU A 105 -8.11 24.28 25.77
C LEU A 105 -6.94 23.47 25.21
N TYR A 106 -6.25 22.73 26.07
CA TYR A 106 -5.07 21.95 25.71
C TYR A 106 -5.14 20.52 26.24
N LEU A 107 -4.55 19.58 25.50
CA LEU A 107 -4.09 18.29 26.02
C LEU A 107 -2.69 18.50 26.60
N SER A 108 -2.44 18.05 27.82
CA SER A 108 -1.09 17.99 28.37
C SER A 108 -0.45 16.63 28.14
N LYS A 109 0.83 16.65 27.82
CA LYS A 109 1.72 15.49 27.67
C LYS A 109 1.11 14.42 26.76
N LEU A 110 0.87 14.80 25.51
CA LEU A 110 0.52 13.83 24.48
C LEU A 110 1.76 12.99 24.19
N THR A 111 1.69 11.70 24.48
CA THR A 111 2.73 10.74 24.14
C THR A 111 2.19 9.70 23.16
N LEU A 112 2.91 9.49 22.06
CA LEU A 112 2.73 8.38 21.15
C LEU A 112 3.94 7.45 21.34
N PRO A 113 3.77 6.27 21.96
CA PRO A 113 4.88 5.35 22.17
C PRO A 113 5.42 4.83 20.84
N GLU A 114 6.64 4.30 20.83
CA GLU A 114 7.25 3.65 19.65
C GLU A 114 6.39 2.52 19.06
N SER A 115 5.59 1.88 19.91
CA SER A 115 4.65 0.83 19.53
C SER A 115 3.37 1.35 18.86
N SER A 116 3.16 2.67 18.79
CA SER A 116 2.00 3.27 18.16
C SER A 116 2.14 3.21 16.63
N GLN A 117 1.28 2.44 15.99
CA GLN A 117 1.34 2.18 14.54
C GLN A 117 0.35 3.01 13.74
N GLY A 118 -0.64 3.64 14.39
CA GLY A 118 -1.66 4.49 13.77
C GLY A 118 -1.26 5.97 13.69
N ASN A 119 -2.08 6.77 13.00
CA ASN A 119 -1.83 8.20 12.85
C ASN A 119 -2.74 9.00 13.79
N PHE A 120 -2.16 9.83 14.66
CA PHE A 120 -2.91 10.62 15.63
C PHE A 120 -3.43 11.91 14.99
N TYR A 121 -4.76 12.04 14.92
CA TYR A 121 -5.45 13.23 14.43
C TYR A 121 -6.26 13.84 15.56
N LEU A 122 -6.00 15.11 15.85
CA LEU A 122 -6.82 15.91 16.76
C LEU A 122 -7.67 16.88 15.95
N GLY A 123 -8.99 16.77 16.07
CA GLY A 123 -9.92 17.64 15.36
C GLY A 123 -10.86 18.39 16.29
N VAL A 124 -11.31 19.55 15.84
CA VAL A 124 -12.34 20.38 16.48
C VAL A 124 -13.44 20.65 15.47
N ASN A 125 -14.67 20.25 15.79
CA ASN A 125 -15.84 20.46 14.94
C ASN A 125 -16.52 21.80 15.20
N ASP A 126 -16.50 22.26 16.44
CA ASP A 126 -17.12 23.52 16.83
C ASP A 126 -16.29 24.06 17.99
N PRO A 127 -15.77 25.28 17.92
CA PRO A 127 -16.11 26.34 16.95
C PRO A 127 -15.36 26.30 15.59
N LEU A 128 -14.31 25.48 15.46
CA LEU A 128 -13.31 25.71 14.39
C LEU A 128 -13.50 24.92 13.09
N LYS A 129 -14.08 23.72 13.12
CA LYS A 129 -14.17 22.78 11.96
C LYS A 129 -12.82 22.55 11.27
N THR A 130 -11.84 22.05 12.02
CA THR A 130 -10.43 21.93 11.60
C THR A 130 -9.76 20.76 12.30
N TYR A 131 -8.54 20.38 11.88
CA TYR A 131 -7.76 19.33 12.53
C TYR A 131 -6.25 19.57 12.44
N LYS A 132 -5.49 18.79 13.21
CA LYS A 132 -4.03 18.73 13.13
C LYS A 132 -3.55 17.32 13.41
N THR A 133 -2.48 16.94 12.72
CA THR A 133 -1.82 15.64 12.87
C THR A 133 -0.60 15.75 13.76
N TYR A 134 -0.34 14.70 14.55
CA TYR A 134 0.78 14.60 15.46
C TYR A 134 1.47 13.24 15.29
N GLY A 135 2.78 13.17 15.54
CA GLY A 135 3.53 11.91 15.49
C GLY A 135 3.76 11.33 14.09
N SER A 136 3.43 12.03 13.01
CA SER A 136 3.97 11.68 11.70
C SER A 136 5.46 12.01 11.66
N SER A 137 6.28 11.13 12.22
CA SER A 137 7.67 11.03 11.79
C SER A 137 7.63 10.59 10.35
N VAL A 138 7.75 11.58 9.46
CA VAL A 138 8.01 11.38 8.05
C VAL A 138 9.38 10.72 7.95
N VAL A 139 9.44 9.40 8.10
CA VAL A 139 10.35 8.66 7.22
C VAL A 139 9.65 8.77 5.87
N SER A 140 10.06 9.78 5.11
CA SER A 140 9.60 10.01 3.75
C SER A 140 9.56 8.68 3.03
N GLY A 141 8.41 8.39 2.42
CA GLY A 141 8.02 7.09 1.86
C GLY A 141 9.19 6.21 1.45
N GLY A 142 9.19 4.99 1.97
CA GLY A 142 10.33 4.09 2.01
C GLY A 142 11.34 4.25 0.87
N GLU A 143 12.58 4.57 1.23
CA GLU A 143 13.68 4.65 0.28
C GLU A 143 13.90 3.28 -0.34
N LYS A 144 13.97 3.23 -1.68
CA LYS A 144 14.27 2.00 -2.42
C LYS A 144 15.43 2.25 -3.34
N VAL A 145 16.36 1.30 -3.39
CA VAL A 145 17.45 1.33 -4.35
C VAL A 145 17.11 0.35 -5.47
N ALA A 146 16.76 0.90 -6.64
CA ALA A 146 16.47 0.08 -7.81
C ALA A 146 17.70 -0.70 -8.25
N SER A 147 17.51 -1.97 -8.60
CA SER A 147 18.55 -2.84 -9.14
C SER A 147 18.14 -3.35 -10.52
N ARG A 148 19.10 -3.32 -11.45
CA ARG A 148 18.94 -3.92 -12.76
C ARG A 148 19.34 -5.38 -12.66
N ILE A 149 18.38 -6.27 -12.88
CA ILE A 149 18.60 -7.71 -12.90
C ILE A 149 18.89 -8.12 -14.33
N ASN A 150 18.02 -7.71 -15.27
CA ASN A 150 18.14 -7.98 -16.70
C ASN A 150 18.43 -9.45 -17.03
N GLU A 151 17.75 -10.38 -16.37
CA GLU A 151 17.83 -11.80 -16.70
C GLU A 151 16.50 -12.28 -17.27
N GLN A 152 16.54 -13.06 -18.34
CA GLN A 152 15.39 -13.81 -18.85
C GLN A 152 15.83 -15.17 -19.37
N ASN A 153 14.89 -16.11 -19.45
CA ASN A 153 15.12 -17.37 -20.13
C ASN A 153 14.55 -17.34 -21.56
N VAL A 154 15.21 -18.11 -22.43
CA VAL A 154 14.68 -18.69 -23.67
C VAL A 154 14.83 -20.20 -23.58
N TYR A 155 14.22 -20.93 -24.50
CA TYR A 155 14.17 -22.39 -24.43
C TYR A 155 14.93 -23.07 -25.56
N LEU A 156 15.58 -24.17 -25.19
CA LEU A 156 16.13 -25.16 -26.11
C LEU A 156 15.40 -26.48 -25.86
N GLY A 157 14.73 -27.01 -26.88
CA GLY A 157 14.08 -28.31 -26.84
C GLY A 157 14.93 -29.37 -27.54
N LEU A 158 15.33 -30.44 -26.84
CA LEU A 158 16.01 -31.59 -27.45
C LEU A 158 15.02 -32.73 -27.66
N HIS A 159 14.99 -33.31 -28.86
CA HIS A 159 14.06 -34.39 -29.18
C HIS A 159 14.19 -35.55 -28.19
N SER A 160 13.08 -35.93 -27.56
CA SER A 160 13.07 -36.82 -26.39
C SER A 160 13.54 -38.26 -26.68
N GLY A 161 13.33 -38.74 -27.91
CA GLY A 161 13.69 -40.11 -28.30
C GLY A 161 15.12 -40.30 -28.77
N GLU A 162 15.88 -39.22 -29.01
CA GLU A 162 17.16 -39.31 -29.72
C GLU A 162 18.28 -38.47 -29.10
N MET A 163 17.97 -37.45 -28.30
CA MET A 163 18.97 -36.52 -27.77
C MET A 163 18.76 -36.27 -26.28
N THR A 164 19.67 -36.83 -25.49
CA THR A 164 19.84 -36.51 -24.07
C THR A 164 20.94 -35.48 -23.84
N GLU A 165 21.79 -35.24 -24.83
CA GLU A 165 22.89 -34.27 -24.82
C GLU A 165 23.00 -33.57 -26.17
N LEU A 166 23.61 -32.37 -26.19
CA LEU A 166 23.89 -31.66 -27.43
C LEU A 166 25.02 -32.34 -28.23
N PRO A 167 24.91 -32.41 -29.56
CA PRO A 167 26.02 -32.85 -30.39
C PRO A 167 27.27 -31.97 -30.16
N PRO A 168 28.49 -32.55 -30.20
CA PRO A 168 29.75 -31.87 -29.87
C PRO A 168 30.14 -30.71 -30.80
N THR A 169 29.29 -30.44 -31.80
CA THR A 169 29.48 -29.33 -32.73
C THR A 169 28.72 -28.08 -32.33
N ILE A 170 27.91 -28.10 -31.27
CA ILE A 170 27.09 -26.98 -30.83
C ILE A 170 27.64 -26.39 -29.54
N ASP A 171 27.62 -25.06 -29.43
CA ASP A 171 28.36 -24.34 -28.39
C ASP A 171 27.43 -23.48 -27.49
N PHE A 172 26.60 -22.59 -28.04
CA PHE A 172 25.77 -21.67 -27.24
C PHE A 172 24.52 -21.15 -27.97
N ILE A 173 23.60 -20.57 -27.20
CA ILE A 173 22.60 -19.62 -27.70
C ILE A 173 23.21 -18.22 -27.72
N HIS A 174 23.09 -17.52 -28.84
CA HIS A 174 23.46 -16.13 -29.00
C HIS A 174 22.21 -15.26 -29.02
N ALA A 175 22.08 -14.30 -28.10
CA ALA A 175 20.96 -13.37 -28.05
C ALA A 175 21.43 -11.92 -28.16
N TRP A 176 20.60 -11.08 -28.79
CA TRP A 176 20.93 -9.67 -28.96
C TRP A 176 19.69 -8.77 -29.09
N ASN A 177 19.92 -7.46 -29.12
CA ASN A 177 18.97 -6.48 -29.62
C ASN A 177 19.63 -5.50 -30.60
N ASP A 178 18.79 -4.70 -31.29
CA ASP A 178 19.27 -3.73 -32.30
C ASP A 178 20.03 -2.54 -31.68
N SER A 179 20.03 -2.42 -30.35
CA SER A 179 20.79 -1.41 -29.61
C SER A 179 22.19 -1.89 -29.18
N GLY A 180 22.62 -3.06 -29.63
CA GLY A 180 23.96 -3.60 -29.38
C GLY A 180 24.13 -4.33 -28.04
N VAL A 181 23.05 -4.69 -27.35
CA VAL A 181 23.14 -5.65 -26.25
C VAL A 181 23.37 -7.03 -26.85
N ILE A 182 24.34 -7.76 -26.31
CA ILE A 182 24.68 -9.14 -26.69
C ILE A 182 24.74 -9.97 -25.41
N SER A 183 24.19 -11.17 -25.45
CA SER A 183 24.21 -12.13 -24.35
C SER A 183 24.26 -13.55 -24.89
N ASP A 184 25.27 -14.30 -24.47
CA ASP A 184 25.44 -15.70 -24.86
C ASP A 184 25.16 -16.62 -23.67
N CYS A 185 24.52 -17.76 -23.94
CA CYS A 185 24.28 -18.80 -22.95
C CYS A 185 24.87 -20.12 -23.46
N GLY A 186 25.93 -20.60 -22.81
CA GLY A 186 26.57 -21.87 -23.16
C GLY A 186 25.72 -23.06 -22.75
N TRP A 187 25.89 -24.19 -23.42
CA TRP A 187 25.21 -25.43 -23.02
C TRP A 187 25.51 -25.85 -21.58
N SER A 188 26.72 -25.58 -21.08
CA SER A 188 27.09 -25.83 -19.69
C SER A 188 26.25 -25.06 -18.67
N ASP A 189 25.65 -23.95 -19.09
CA ASP A 189 24.79 -23.09 -18.27
C ASP A 189 23.30 -23.40 -18.48
N ALA A 190 22.96 -24.31 -19.39
CA ALA A 190 21.59 -24.73 -19.65
C ALA A 190 21.04 -25.51 -18.45
N VAL A 191 19.84 -25.16 -18.03
CA VAL A 191 19.17 -25.84 -16.91
C VAL A 191 18.05 -26.71 -17.48
N SER A 192 18.13 -28.03 -17.26
CA SER A 192 17.01 -28.91 -17.57
C SER A 192 15.79 -28.51 -16.73
N THR A 193 14.65 -28.33 -17.38
CA THR A 193 13.40 -28.00 -16.70
C THR A 193 12.72 -29.23 -16.10
N GLY A 194 13.14 -30.44 -16.48
CA GLY A 194 12.43 -31.69 -16.17
C GLY A 194 11.07 -31.82 -16.89
N ASN A 195 10.69 -30.83 -17.70
CA ASN A 195 9.44 -30.78 -18.43
C ASN A 195 9.67 -30.94 -19.93
N THR A 196 8.58 -31.23 -20.65
CA THR A 196 8.62 -31.42 -22.10
C THR A 196 7.69 -30.45 -22.81
N GLY A 197 8.00 -30.17 -24.08
CA GLY A 197 7.13 -29.45 -25.00
C GLY A 197 6.85 -30.29 -26.24
N GLU A 198 5.74 -30.00 -26.92
CA GLU A 198 5.31 -30.75 -28.10
C GLU A 198 5.03 -29.83 -29.29
N TRP A 199 5.64 -30.13 -30.44
CA TRP A 199 5.43 -29.37 -31.66
C TRP A 199 5.33 -30.26 -32.88
N SER A 200 4.47 -29.85 -33.82
CA SER A 200 4.52 -30.34 -35.20
C SER A 200 5.70 -29.68 -35.93
N LEU A 201 6.49 -30.50 -36.61
CA LEU A 201 7.72 -30.06 -37.30
C LEU A 201 7.50 -29.76 -38.79
N GLY A 202 6.32 -30.07 -39.33
CA GLY A 202 6.00 -29.97 -40.75
C GLY A 202 5.82 -31.34 -41.41
N SER A 203 5.04 -31.38 -42.48
CA SER A 203 4.76 -32.59 -43.27
C SER A 203 6.02 -33.21 -43.87
N SER A 204 7.03 -32.40 -44.17
CA SER A 204 8.32 -32.83 -44.72
C SER A 204 9.22 -33.60 -43.74
N TYR A 205 8.88 -33.63 -42.44
CA TYR A 205 9.66 -34.36 -41.44
C TYR A 205 8.88 -35.56 -40.90
N TRP A 206 7.76 -35.30 -40.21
CA TRP A 206 6.95 -36.35 -39.56
C TRP A 206 5.45 -36.25 -39.87
N SER A 207 5.08 -35.95 -41.12
CA SER A 207 3.67 -35.88 -41.54
C SER A 207 2.80 -35.05 -40.57
N ASP A 208 3.36 -33.96 -40.04
CA ASP A 208 2.75 -33.07 -39.03
C ASP A 208 2.42 -33.68 -37.66
N ALA A 209 2.83 -34.91 -37.38
CA ALA A 209 2.73 -35.49 -36.05
C ALA A 209 3.55 -34.69 -35.04
N LYS A 210 2.95 -34.41 -33.88
CA LYS A 210 3.64 -33.74 -32.78
C LYS A 210 4.79 -34.61 -32.29
N GLN A 211 5.95 -34.00 -32.13
CA GLN A 211 7.12 -34.62 -31.52
C GLN A 211 7.36 -34.01 -30.14
N THR A 212 7.86 -34.82 -29.21
CA THR A 212 8.15 -34.42 -27.83
C THR A 212 9.60 -33.99 -27.67
N PHE A 213 9.83 -32.92 -26.91
CA PHE A 213 11.14 -32.36 -26.67
C PHE A 213 11.36 -32.13 -25.18
N ASN A 214 12.51 -32.56 -24.66
CA ASN A 214 13.00 -32.21 -23.33
C ASN A 214 13.42 -30.74 -23.33
N ILE A 215 12.87 -29.93 -22.43
CA ILE A 215 13.08 -28.48 -22.43
C ILE A 215 14.19 -28.09 -21.47
N TYR A 216 15.10 -27.26 -21.96
CA TYR A 216 16.17 -26.62 -21.22
C TYR A 216 15.96 -25.12 -21.23
N ALA A 217 16.07 -24.50 -20.07
CA ALA A 217 16.06 -23.05 -19.92
C ALA A 217 17.48 -22.51 -20.11
N MET A 218 17.62 -21.51 -20.96
CA MET A 218 18.88 -20.87 -21.28
C MET A 218 18.78 -19.38 -20.94
N LYS A 219 19.59 -18.95 -19.97
CA LYS A 219 19.55 -17.61 -19.41
C LYS A 219 20.29 -16.61 -20.30
N ILE A 220 19.63 -15.53 -20.65
CA ILE A 220 20.16 -14.42 -21.45
C ILE A 220 19.77 -13.06 -20.84
N ASP A 221 20.34 -11.97 -21.34
CA ASP A 221 19.97 -10.61 -20.93
C ASP A 221 18.50 -10.31 -21.31
N TYR A 222 17.74 -9.76 -20.36
CA TYR A 222 16.32 -9.41 -20.52
C TYR A 222 16.06 -8.44 -21.68
N ARG A 223 17.05 -7.62 -22.03
CA ARG A 223 16.92 -6.61 -23.09
C ARG A 223 17.10 -7.20 -24.49
N CYS A 224 17.60 -8.42 -24.60
CA CYS A 224 17.67 -9.11 -25.90
C CYS A 224 16.26 -9.35 -26.44
N THR A 225 16.08 -9.13 -27.73
CA THR A 225 14.81 -9.28 -28.44
C THR A 225 14.82 -10.41 -29.45
N ASN A 226 16.01 -10.85 -29.85
CA ASN A 226 16.24 -11.94 -30.79
C ASN A 226 17.30 -12.89 -30.23
N PHE A 227 17.28 -14.14 -30.71
CA PHE A 227 18.30 -15.12 -30.36
C PHE A 227 18.45 -16.17 -31.45
N GLN A 228 19.60 -16.83 -31.50
CA GLN A 228 19.89 -17.90 -32.44
C GLN A 228 20.73 -18.98 -31.78
N PHE A 229 20.68 -20.16 -32.38
CA PHE A 229 21.49 -21.28 -31.95
C PHE A 229 22.76 -21.35 -32.78
N VAL A 230 23.92 -21.38 -32.10
CA VAL A 230 25.23 -21.24 -32.73
C VAL A 230 26.02 -22.55 -32.63
N LYS A 231 26.49 -23.00 -33.80
CA LYS A 231 27.44 -24.10 -33.94
C LYS A 231 28.87 -23.58 -33.74
N LYS A 232 29.75 -24.45 -33.26
CA LYS A 232 31.20 -24.25 -33.23
C LYS A 232 31.70 -23.70 -34.57
N SER A 233 32.59 -22.71 -34.50
CA SER A 233 33.04 -21.90 -35.65
C SER A 233 32.05 -20.85 -36.19
N ASN A 234 31.12 -20.35 -35.36
CA ASN A 234 30.20 -19.24 -35.66
C ASN A 234 29.25 -19.49 -36.84
N ILE A 235 28.75 -20.72 -36.97
CA ILE A 235 27.76 -21.07 -37.99
C ILE A 235 26.37 -21.09 -37.33
N TYR A 236 25.45 -20.27 -37.84
CA TYR A 236 24.09 -20.10 -37.29
C TYR A 236 23.12 -21.11 -37.90
N TYR A 237 22.30 -21.78 -37.07
CA TYR A 237 21.45 -22.89 -37.51
C TYR A 237 20.05 -22.49 -38.00
N ASN A 238 19.53 -21.35 -37.55
CA ASN A 238 18.16 -20.93 -37.82
C ASN A 238 18.13 -19.58 -38.54
N ASP A 239 17.88 -19.61 -39.85
CA ASP A 239 17.41 -18.46 -40.61
C ASP A 239 15.90 -18.67 -40.86
N PRO A 240 15.01 -17.71 -40.48
CA PRO A 240 15.28 -16.39 -39.91
C PRO A 240 15.49 -16.34 -38.39
N LYS A 241 16.17 -15.28 -37.95
CA LYS A 241 16.40 -14.86 -36.55
C LYS A 241 15.06 -14.78 -35.77
N PRO A 242 14.76 -15.71 -34.83
CA PRO A 242 13.51 -15.65 -34.09
C PRO A 242 13.51 -14.46 -33.13
N THR A 243 12.41 -13.70 -33.19
CA THR A 243 12.10 -12.69 -32.18
C THR A 243 11.48 -13.38 -30.98
N ILE A 244 12.07 -13.18 -29.79
CA ILE A 244 11.73 -13.87 -28.54
C ILE A 244 10.24 -13.75 -28.19
N SER A 245 9.60 -12.63 -28.49
CA SER A 245 8.18 -12.42 -28.22
C SER A 245 7.24 -13.30 -29.04
N SER A 246 7.71 -13.81 -30.19
CA SER A 246 6.93 -14.59 -31.15
C SER A 246 7.41 -16.04 -31.29
N ASN A 247 8.67 -16.28 -30.94
CA ASN A 247 9.28 -17.60 -30.92
C ASN A 247 10.35 -17.60 -29.84
N ASN A 248 10.04 -18.02 -28.61
CA ASN A 248 11.01 -18.10 -27.50
C ASN A 248 11.71 -19.46 -27.36
N THR A 249 11.46 -20.40 -28.28
CA THR A 249 11.97 -21.77 -28.22
C THR A 249 12.66 -22.16 -29.52
N ILE A 250 13.83 -22.79 -29.41
CA ILE A 250 14.46 -23.49 -30.52
C ILE A 250 14.35 -24.99 -30.24
N VAL A 251 13.64 -25.72 -31.10
CA VAL A 251 13.62 -27.18 -31.05
C VAL A 251 14.71 -27.73 -31.96
N TYR A 252 15.44 -28.72 -31.45
CA TYR A 252 16.57 -29.34 -32.13
C TYR A 252 16.35 -30.85 -32.21
N PHE A 253 16.55 -31.43 -33.38
CA PHE A 253 16.31 -32.85 -33.66
C PHE A 253 17.20 -33.36 -34.80
N LYS A 254 17.39 -34.68 -34.85
CA LYS A 254 18.02 -35.36 -35.98
C LYS A 254 16.93 -35.85 -36.94
N TYR A 255 17.16 -35.73 -38.24
CA TYR A 255 16.28 -36.28 -39.28
C TYR A 255 17.13 -36.81 -40.44
N GLY A 256 17.05 -38.12 -40.69
CA GLY A 256 18.01 -38.80 -41.55
C GLY A 256 19.44 -38.60 -41.00
N GLU A 257 20.36 -38.14 -41.84
CA GLU A 257 21.75 -37.85 -41.47
C GLU A 257 21.98 -36.39 -41.02
N ASN A 258 20.94 -35.56 -41.04
CA ASN A 258 21.05 -34.14 -40.75
C ASN A 258 20.52 -33.79 -39.36
N TYR A 259 21.05 -32.71 -38.82
CA TYR A 259 20.48 -32.05 -37.65
C TYR A 259 19.74 -30.79 -38.07
N ILE A 260 18.62 -30.52 -37.43
CA ILE A 260 17.73 -29.42 -37.76
C ILE A 260 17.38 -28.65 -36.50
N ALA A 261 17.34 -27.32 -36.63
CA ALA A 261 16.79 -26.42 -35.64
C ALA A 261 15.54 -25.74 -36.21
N GLN A 262 14.47 -25.64 -35.44
CA GLN A 262 13.31 -24.84 -35.79
C GLN A 262 12.93 -23.90 -34.64
N ALA A 263 12.59 -22.66 -34.98
CA ALA A 263 11.98 -21.73 -34.04
C ALA A 263 10.53 -22.14 -33.79
N LYS A 264 10.12 -22.11 -32.53
CA LYS A 264 8.76 -22.39 -32.07
C LYS A 264 8.38 -21.40 -30.97
N GLN A 265 7.08 -21.25 -30.78
CA GLN A 265 6.53 -20.52 -29.66
C GLN A 265 6.14 -21.49 -28.54
N SER A 266 6.67 -21.22 -27.34
CA SER A 266 6.17 -21.71 -26.07
C SER A 266 5.40 -20.60 -25.35
N ASP A 267 4.79 -20.92 -24.21
CA ASP A 267 4.32 -19.89 -23.29
C ASP A 267 5.49 -19.11 -22.67
N THR A 268 5.16 -18.05 -21.95
CA THR A 268 6.12 -17.07 -21.41
C THR A 268 7.19 -17.72 -20.53
N ALA A 269 8.46 -17.47 -20.85
CA ALA A 269 9.60 -17.89 -20.03
C ALA A 269 9.82 -16.99 -18.82
N ALA A 270 10.58 -17.46 -17.81
CA ALA A 270 10.93 -16.62 -16.67
C ALA A 270 11.74 -15.39 -17.11
N GLY A 271 11.61 -14.29 -16.37
CA GLY A 271 12.44 -13.10 -16.56
C GLY A 271 12.15 -11.96 -15.60
N ILE A 272 13.20 -11.30 -15.14
CA ILE A 272 13.17 -10.10 -14.31
C ILE A 272 14.10 -9.06 -14.94
N SER A 273 13.53 -7.92 -15.33
CA SER A 273 14.31 -6.77 -15.80
C SER A 273 14.82 -5.94 -14.62
N THR A 274 13.91 -5.54 -13.73
CA THR A 274 14.24 -4.67 -12.60
C THR A 274 13.54 -5.14 -11.32
N PHE A 275 14.25 -4.94 -10.21
CA PHE A 275 13.75 -5.12 -8.85
C PHE A 275 14.48 -4.12 -7.95
N TYR A 276 14.67 -4.42 -6.67
CA TYR A 276 15.34 -3.55 -5.70
C TYR A 276 16.44 -4.32 -4.98
N SER A 277 17.57 -3.66 -4.71
CA SER A 277 18.66 -4.25 -3.92
C SER A 277 18.47 -4.01 -2.43
N SER A 278 17.89 -2.86 -2.08
CA SER A 278 17.53 -2.50 -0.71
C SER A 278 16.28 -1.64 -0.64
N ALA A 279 15.61 -1.71 0.50
CA ALA A 279 14.53 -0.80 0.86
C ALA A 279 14.49 -0.51 2.36
N ARG A 280 14.00 0.66 2.74
CA ARG A 280 13.74 1.08 4.13
C ARG A 280 12.26 1.40 4.29
N VAL A 281 11.64 1.01 5.40
CA VAL A 281 10.23 1.28 5.68
C VAL A 281 10.00 1.34 7.19
N ALA A 282 9.17 2.27 7.66
CA ALA A 282 8.86 2.37 9.08
C ALA A 282 7.86 1.28 9.51
N VAL A 283 7.94 0.85 10.78
CA VAL A 283 6.95 -0.08 11.37
C VAL A 283 5.52 0.45 11.16
N GLY A 284 4.63 -0.43 10.71
CA GLY A 284 3.21 -0.13 10.46
C GLY A 284 2.92 0.44 9.07
N ASP A 285 3.94 0.80 8.30
CA ASP A 285 3.78 1.31 6.95
C ASP A 285 3.90 0.19 5.90
N THR A 286 3.56 0.51 4.65
CA THR A 286 3.68 -0.42 3.52
C THR A 286 4.59 0.13 2.44
N ILE A 287 5.20 -0.76 1.68
CA ILE A 287 6.09 -0.41 0.58
C ILE A 287 5.92 -1.36 -0.60
N ASN A 288 5.66 -0.84 -1.79
CA ASN A 288 5.49 -1.65 -3.00
C ASN A 288 6.84 -2.03 -3.63
N LEU A 289 7.22 -3.30 -3.59
CA LEU A 289 8.44 -3.82 -4.23
C LEU A 289 8.12 -4.64 -5.48
N ALA A 290 7.03 -4.37 -6.21
CA ALA A 290 6.75 -5.06 -7.46
C ALA A 290 7.96 -5.03 -8.42
N ALA A 291 8.32 -6.20 -8.92
CA ALA A 291 9.39 -6.41 -9.89
C ALA A 291 8.82 -6.20 -11.29
N THR A 292 9.63 -5.68 -12.20
CA THR A 292 9.28 -5.62 -13.62
C THR A 292 9.88 -6.83 -14.32
N GLY A 293 9.03 -7.66 -14.93
CA GLY A 293 9.45 -8.91 -15.53
C GLY A 293 8.36 -9.57 -16.34
N LYS A 294 8.58 -10.84 -16.67
CA LYS A 294 7.64 -11.71 -17.40
C LYS A 294 7.50 -13.04 -16.66
N GLY A 295 6.60 -13.91 -17.13
CA GLY A 295 6.23 -15.12 -16.41
C GLY A 295 5.38 -14.81 -15.18
N THR A 296 5.12 -15.82 -14.36
CA THR A 296 4.39 -15.65 -13.10
C THR A 296 5.36 -15.20 -12.02
N ILE A 297 5.22 -13.96 -11.53
CA ILE A 297 6.09 -13.42 -10.47
C ILE A 297 5.43 -13.61 -9.12
N THR A 298 6.17 -14.17 -8.17
CA THR A 298 5.76 -14.38 -6.78
C THR A 298 6.75 -13.80 -5.78
N TYR A 299 6.29 -13.49 -4.57
CA TYR A 299 7.11 -12.90 -3.52
C TYR A 299 7.07 -13.68 -2.21
N THR A 300 8.21 -13.76 -1.53
CA THR A 300 8.33 -14.33 -0.18
C THR A 300 9.17 -13.44 0.72
N SER A 301 8.94 -13.53 2.04
CA SER A 301 9.75 -12.88 3.07
C SER A 301 10.53 -13.93 3.84
N SER A 302 11.81 -13.68 4.11
CA SER A 302 12.63 -14.57 4.94
C SER A 302 12.23 -14.56 6.42
N ASP A 303 11.64 -13.46 6.89
CA ASP A 303 11.13 -13.31 8.26
C ASP A 303 9.80 -12.55 8.25
N THR A 304 8.70 -13.30 8.33
CA THR A 304 7.34 -12.75 8.35
C THR A 304 6.97 -12.09 9.68
N SER A 305 7.78 -12.23 10.74
CA SER A 305 7.59 -11.50 11.99
C SER A 305 8.13 -10.06 11.90
N VAL A 306 9.07 -9.81 10.99
CA VAL A 306 9.64 -8.48 10.68
C VAL A 306 8.83 -7.77 9.60
N ALA A 307 8.59 -8.42 8.46
CA ALA A 307 7.71 -7.89 7.42
C ALA A 307 7.04 -9.02 6.62
N THR A 308 5.77 -8.82 6.27
CA THR A 308 5.05 -9.70 5.35
C THR A 308 5.05 -9.11 3.94
N VAL A 309 4.87 -9.95 2.91
CA VAL A 309 4.74 -9.50 1.52
C VAL A 309 3.55 -10.19 0.88
N ASN A 310 2.76 -9.43 0.12
CA ASN A 310 1.72 -9.99 -0.70
C ASN A 310 2.36 -10.79 -1.86
N PRO A 311 2.06 -12.10 -1.98
CA PRO A 311 2.77 -12.98 -2.90
C PRO A 311 2.50 -12.66 -4.37
N SER A 312 1.44 -11.93 -4.74
CA SER A 312 1.13 -11.60 -6.14
C SER A 312 1.39 -10.14 -6.51
N THR A 313 1.38 -9.22 -5.54
CA THR A 313 1.54 -7.78 -5.81
C THR A 313 2.89 -7.22 -5.42
N GLY A 314 3.66 -7.91 -4.57
CA GLY A 314 4.94 -7.40 -4.07
C GLY A 314 4.80 -6.26 -3.06
N VAL A 315 3.59 -5.99 -2.55
CA VAL A 315 3.37 -5.02 -1.47
C VAL A 315 3.82 -5.62 -0.15
N VAL A 316 4.80 -4.98 0.49
CA VAL A 316 5.38 -5.37 1.78
C VAL A 316 4.72 -4.56 2.89
N THR A 317 4.38 -5.21 3.99
CA THR A 317 3.87 -4.60 5.23
C THR A 317 4.88 -4.79 6.35
N ALA A 318 5.37 -3.69 6.91
CA ALA A 318 6.35 -3.68 7.99
C ALA A 318 5.69 -3.89 9.36
N LEU A 319 6.16 -4.88 10.11
CA LEU A 319 5.55 -5.29 11.39
C LEU A 319 6.41 -4.97 12.60
N LYS A 320 7.72 -5.21 12.50
CA LYS A 320 8.67 -5.06 13.61
C LYS A 320 10.00 -4.55 13.09
N ALA A 321 10.63 -3.66 13.85
CA ALA A 321 11.96 -3.16 13.52
C ALA A 321 12.99 -4.30 13.41
N GLY A 322 13.79 -4.26 12.35
CA GLY A 322 14.77 -5.30 12.03
C GLY A 322 14.94 -5.52 10.53
N PRO A 323 15.95 -6.29 10.12
CA PRO A 323 16.18 -6.66 8.72
C PRO A 323 15.34 -7.87 8.31
N THR A 324 14.92 -7.92 7.05
CA THR A 324 14.37 -9.12 6.40
C THR A 324 14.71 -9.09 4.90
N ILE A 325 14.61 -10.22 4.22
CA ILE A 325 14.87 -10.33 2.78
C ILE A 325 13.56 -10.64 2.07
N ILE A 326 13.23 -9.83 1.07
CA ILE A 326 12.13 -10.11 0.16
C ILE A 326 12.69 -10.70 -1.13
N THR A 327 12.21 -11.89 -1.49
CA THR A 327 12.62 -12.61 -2.70
C THR A 327 11.50 -12.51 -3.74
N ALA A 328 11.83 -12.02 -4.93
CA ALA A 328 10.97 -12.10 -6.10
C ALA A 328 11.39 -13.31 -6.95
N THR A 329 10.44 -14.17 -7.30
CA THR A 329 10.65 -15.36 -8.12
C THR A 329 9.75 -15.28 -9.34
N SER A 330 10.34 -15.14 -10.52
CA SER A 330 9.65 -15.29 -11.80
C SER A 330 9.72 -16.77 -12.22
N THR A 331 8.57 -17.35 -12.55
CA THR A 331 8.45 -18.73 -13.04
C THR A 331 7.93 -18.75 -14.47
N GLY A 332 8.63 -19.45 -15.36
CA GLY A 332 8.27 -19.63 -16.75
C GLY A 332 7.35 -20.82 -17.00
N ALA A 333 6.95 -21.00 -18.25
CA ALA A 333 6.02 -22.03 -18.72
C ALA A 333 6.41 -23.46 -18.33
N TYR A 334 7.70 -23.75 -18.30
CA TYR A 334 8.23 -25.08 -17.99
C TYR A 334 8.79 -25.16 -16.56
N GLY A 335 8.39 -24.26 -15.67
CA GLY A 335 8.84 -24.26 -14.28
C GLY A 335 10.28 -23.76 -14.07
N ASP A 336 10.93 -23.25 -15.11
CA ASP A 336 12.19 -22.52 -15.01
C ASP A 336 12.00 -21.26 -14.16
N THR A 337 13.02 -20.90 -13.38
CA THR A 337 12.92 -19.77 -12.45
C THR A 337 14.06 -18.78 -12.60
N ILE A 338 13.74 -17.50 -12.35
CA ILE A 338 14.71 -16.43 -12.13
C ILE A 338 14.33 -15.75 -10.81
N THR A 339 15.30 -15.63 -9.91
CA THR A 339 15.09 -15.07 -8.58
C THR A 339 15.93 -13.82 -8.37
N SER A 340 15.42 -12.89 -7.55
CA SER A 340 16.14 -11.72 -7.10
C SER A 340 15.73 -11.35 -5.68
N THR A 341 16.65 -10.76 -4.92
CA THR A 341 16.44 -10.45 -3.49
C THR A 341 16.61 -8.97 -3.20
N CYS A 342 15.81 -8.47 -2.25
CA CYS A 342 15.87 -7.11 -1.74
C CYS A 342 16.06 -7.15 -0.22
N ASN A 343 17.10 -6.50 0.29
CA ASN A 343 17.29 -6.32 1.72
C ASN A 343 16.35 -5.22 2.23
N VAL A 344 15.37 -5.59 3.06
CA VAL A 344 14.42 -4.66 3.66
C VAL A 344 14.83 -4.38 5.10
N THR A 345 15.06 -3.11 5.42
CA THR A 345 15.27 -2.66 6.80
C THR A 345 13.98 -2.02 7.29
N VAL A 346 13.36 -2.64 8.29
CA VAL A 346 12.23 -2.06 9.00
C VAL A 346 12.76 -1.18 10.13
N GLU A 347 12.42 0.10 10.10
CA GLU A 347 12.86 1.10 11.06
C GLU A 347 11.81 1.29 12.16
N ALA A 348 12.27 1.40 13.42
CA ALA A 348 11.39 1.72 14.52
C ALA A 348 10.79 3.13 14.35
N LYS A 349 9.56 3.33 14.84
CA LYS A 349 9.04 4.68 15.03
C LYS A 349 9.58 5.21 16.35
N GLU A 350 10.19 6.38 16.33
CA GLU A 350 10.60 7.12 17.53
C GLU A 350 9.35 7.47 18.36
N SER A 351 9.47 7.45 19.69
CA SER A 351 8.41 7.96 20.56
C SER A 351 8.21 9.45 20.30
N TYR A 352 6.96 9.88 20.19
CA TYR A 352 6.61 11.29 20.05
C TYR A 352 6.05 11.80 21.37
N GLU A 353 6.59 12.88 21.91
CA GLU A 353 6.03 13.57 23.08
C GLU A 353 5.83 15.05 22.78
N LYS A 354 4.68 15.57 23.18
CA LYS A 354 4.38 17.00 23.15
C LYS A 354 3.79 17.45 24.48
N ALA A 355 4.47 18.42 25.11
CA ALA A 355 4.09 18.95 26.41
C ALA A 355 2.67 19.55 26.39
N ASP A 356 2.38 20.47 25.48
CA ASP A 356 1.05 21.06 25.34
C ASP A 356 0.58 21.01 23.87
N VAL A 357 -0.58 20.39 23.66
CA VAL A 357 -1.22 20.26 22.36
C VAL A 357 -2.53 21.04 22.38
N PRO A 358 -2.67 22.13 21.61
CA PRO A 358 -3.91 22.90 21.60
C PRO A 358 -5.03 22.03 21.04
N ILE A 359 -6.20 22.09 21.66
CA ILE A 359 -7.48 21.66 21.07
C ILE A 359 -8.09 22.86 20.37
N VAL A 360 -8.31 23.95 21.11
CA VAL A 360 -8.77 25.25 20.59
C VAL A 360 -8.04 26.35 21.34
N THR A 361 -7.55 27.37 20.64
CA THR A 361 -6.95 28.54 21.29
C THR A 361 -7.79 29.80 21.12
N ASN A 362 -7.71 30.66 22.14
CA ASN A 362 -8.33 31.98 22.21
C ASN A 362 -9.86 31.98 21.99
N PHE A 363 -10.53 31.04 22.62
CA PHE A 363 -11.97 30.90 22.60
C PHE A 363 -12.64 31.86 23.59
N LYS A 364 -13.49 32.76 23.10
CA LYS A 364 -14.23 33.69 23.96
C LYS A 364 -15.39 32.99 24.67
N ILE A 365 -15.47 33.14 25.99
CA ILE A 365 -16.66 32.85 26.81
C ILE A 365 -17.24 34.15 27.36
N SER A 366 -18.54 34.38 27.18
CA SER A 366 -19.20 35.61 27.64
C SER A 366 -19.28 35.68 29.17
N ALA A 367 -19.61 36.86 29.69
CA ALA A 367 -19.92 37.05 31.10
C ALA A 367 -21.15 36.23 31.52
N ALA A 368 -21.22 35.86 32.80
CA ALA A 368 -22.41 35.29 33.39
C ALA A 368 -23.62 36.23 33.27
N SER A 369 -24.80 35.64 33.19
CA SER A 369 -26.07 36.34 33.39
C SER A 369 -26.38 36.50 34.88
N GLU A 370 -27.34 37.37 35.24
CA GLU A 370 -27.74 37.55 36.66
C GLU A 370 -28.17 36.23 37.32
N ASP A 371 -28.75 35.31 36.54
CA ASP A 371 -29.39 34.09 37.05
C ASP A 371 -28.57 32.80 36.87
N ALA A 372 -27.52 32.83 36.04
CA ALA A 372 -26.74 31.62 35.73
C ALA A 372 -25.35 31.94 35.12
N PRO A 373 -24.35 31.06 35.36
CA PRO A 373 -23.08 31.13 34.66
C PRO A 373 -23.28 30.90 33.15
N GLU A 374 -22.47 31.58 32.34
CA GLU A 374 -22.45 31.36 30.90
C GLU A 374 -21.78 30.03 30.59
N LYS A 375 -22.31 29.29 29.62
CA LYS A 375 -21.75 28.02 29.17
C LYS A 375 -21.43 28.04 27.69
N GLN A 376 -20.25 27.55 27.34
CA GLN A 376 -19.89 27.28 25.96
C GLN A 376 -19.31 25.87 25.80
N TYR A 377 -19.41 25.38 24.56
CA TYR A 377 -19.12 24.00 24.23
C TYR A 377 -18.05 23.91 23.16
N VAL A 378 -17.03 23.11 23.41
CA VAL A 378 -16.01 22.73 22.43
C VAL A 378 -16.23 21.28 22.06
N TYR A 379 -16.57 21.01 20.81
CA TYR A 379 -16.76 19.66 20.29
C TYR A 379 -15.52 19.23 19.53
N TRP A 380 -14.81 18.23 20.05
CA TRP A 380 -13.51 17.80 19.53
C TRP A 380 -13.39 16.27 19.49
N TYR A 381 -12.39 15.76 18.80
CA TYR A 381 -12.23 14.33 18.60
C TYR A 381 -10.78 13.92 18.37
N ILE A 382 -10.49 12.66 18.70
CA ILE A 382 -9.24 11.98 18.35
C ILE A 382 -9.59 10.88 17.36
N LYS A 383 -8.92 10.87 16.21
CA LYS A 383 -9.10 9.86 15.16
C LYS A 383 -7.79 9.13 14.88
N ASN A 384 -7.90 7.84 14.64
CA ASN A 384 -6.86 7.07 13.98
C ASN A 384 -7.11 7.08 12.47
N ASP A 385 -6.36 7.90 11.73
CA ASP A 385 -6.52 8.02 10.27
C ASP A 385 -5.71 6.98 9.49
N SER A 386 -5.09 6.02 10.16
CA SER A 386 -4.47 4.90 9.47
C SER A 386 -5.52 3.91 8.93
N SER A 387 -5.20 3.26 7.83
CA SER A 387 -6.08 2.29 7.16
C SER A 387 -6.00 0.87 7.75
N THR A 388 -4.92 0.55 8.46
CA THR A 388 -4.59 -0.84 8.83
C THR A 388 -4.08 -1.03 10.26
N SER A 389 -3.71 0.05 10.94
CA SER A 389 -2.90 -0.02 12.15
C SER A 389 -3.65 0.49 13.37
N ASN A 390 -3.36 -0.01 14.56
CA ASN A 390 -3.94 0.53 15.79
C ASN A 390 -3.12 1.72 16.31
N LEU A 391 -3.80 2.76 16.77
CA LEU A 391 -3.20 3.94 17.37
C LEU A 391 -3.24 3.81 18.90
N THR A 392 -2.08 3.79 19.55
CA THR A 392 -1.96 3.90 21.00
C THR A 392 -1.43 5.28 21.38
N TYR A 393 -1.92 5.85 22.48
CA TYR A 393 -1.50 7.16 22.94
C TYR A 393 -1.82 7.35 24.43
N SER A 394 -1.09 8.24 25.08
CA SER A 394 -1.42 8.71 26.43
C SER A 394 -1.53 10.23 26.49
N ILE A 395 -2.45 10.71 27.32
CA ILE A 395 -2.67 12.12 27.61
C ILE A 395 -2.83 12.23 29.13
N ASP A 396 -2.01 13.06 29.77
CA ASP A 396 -2.02 13.17 31.24
C ASP A 396 -3.33 13.82 31.75
N LYS A 397 -3.73 14.93 31.12
CA LYS A 397 -4.97 15.65 31.43
C LYS A 397 -5.33 16.62 30.30
N ILE A 398 -6.50 17.20 30.44
CA ILE A 398 -6.91 18.38 29.70
C ILE A 398 -6.84 19.57 30.66
N PHE A 399 -6.50 20.75 30.16
CA PHE A 399 -6.50 21.97 30.96
C PHE A 399 -6.86 23.21 30.14
N LEU A 400 -7.30 24.25 30.85
CA LEU A 400 -7.47 25.59 30.31
C LEU A 400 -6.22 26.42 30.58
N SER A 401 -5.79 27.16 29.56
CA SER A 401 -4.87 28.28 29.68
C SER A 401 -5.64 29.56 29.41
N LEU A 402 -5.30 30.62 30.13
CA LEU A 402 -6.03 31.90 30.17
C LEU A 402 -5.25 33.00 29.46
#